data_AF-A0A954G2J1-F1
#
_entry.id   AF-A0A954G2J1-F1
#
_cell.length_a   1.000
_cell.length_b   1.000
_cell.length_c   1.000
_cell.angle_alpha   90.00
_cell.angle_beta   90.00
_cell.angle_gamma   90.00
#
_symmetry.space_group_name_H-M   'P 1'
#
loop_
_entity.id
_entity.type
_entity.pdbx_description
1 polymer ?
#
loop_
_entity_poly.entity_id
_entity_poly.type
_entity_poly.pdbx_seq_one_letter_code
_entity_poly.pdbx_strand_id
1 'polypeptide(L)'
;MKSVTEQMDLLLTVREFVDAWDNGNRDDILATTEGEFKEVLEQLHPGFLAKLSQKVAGESRSSKKQRPDAQLDKDIAIVRLPRRSGQMIISMKLKEGKWKATDVAVESKTDGNHVKSAQKQAKMLLAVSNFLDTYNTGNKEDLKKYTASQFYRGSLDFGDLSIAPLPQTYDAAADYELKIEGNLANFVTHNQGKMVNLSVIKIESDEIDVPEKYLVEEVTLFQDQGNQQITLTSLFSSRAITMLFSEALTKRDLTILDFSSTPDFSARVWKKVEPKLVAQLPVQEFAEPGFAILDIKFNGAVTKVSARQGNLPVTYILREHLGKLLVDDILLDLKGRPTSVKETLELMVQVQNYAYYMHEQNIRNLQRHSSRDFNEL
;
A
#
# COMPACT_ATOMS: atom_id res chain seq x y z
N MET A 1 1.50 48.74 13.47
CA MET A 1 1.92 48.28 14.81
C MET A 1 0.81 47.40 15.33
N LYS A 2 1.04 46.08 15.48
CA LYS A 2 0.07 45.18 16.12
C LYS A 2 0.04 45.45 17.62
N SER A 3 -1.11 45.29 18.24
CA SER A 3 -1.31 45.64 19.65
C SER A 3 -0.50 44.70 20.55
N VAL A 4 0.17 45.24 21.57
CA VAL A 4 0.84 44.44 22.62
C VAL A 4 -0.13 43.44 23.25
N THR A 5 -1.41 43.81 23.35
CA THR A 5 -2.48 42.95 23.85
C THR A 5 -2.68 41.70 22.98
N GLU A 6 -2.71 41.83 21.65
CA GLU A 6 -2.89 40.70 20.73
C GLU A 6 -1.72 39.71 20.81
N GLN A 7 -0.49 40.23 21.02
CA GLN A 7 0.68 39.39 21.23
C GLN A 7 0.60 38.66 22.59
N MET A 8 0.17 39.34 23.66
CA MET A 8 0.01 38.70 24.97
C MET A 8 -1.06 37.61 24.97
N ASP A 9 -2.19 37.84 24.29
CA ASP A 9 -3.27 36.85 24.15
C ASP A 9 -2.78 35.61 23.40
N LEU A 10 -2.05 35.78 22.30
CA LEU A 10 -1.44 34.67 21.57
C LEU A 10 -0.51 33.85 22.47
N LEU A 11 0.37 34.51 23.23
CA LEU A 11 1.32 33.82 24.11
C LEU A 11 0.61 33.04 25.23
N LEU A 12 -0.50 33.57 25.75
CA LEU A 12 -1.33 32.86 26.73
C LEU A 12 -1.96 31.61 26.09
N THR A 13 -2.55 31.74 24.91
CA THR A 13 -3.14 30.60 24.18
C THR A 13 -2.09 29.53 23.85
N VAL A 14 -0.88 29.93 23.48
CA VAL A 14 0.22 28.98 23.22
C VAL A 14 0.55 28.17 24.47
N ARG A 15 0.52 28.79 25.64
CA ARG A 15 0.75 28.09 26.90
C ARG A 15 -0.37 27.11 27.22
N GLU A 16 -1.62 27.52 27.06
CA GLU A 16 -2.78 26.64 27.22
C GLU A 16 -2.72 25.45 26.26
N PHE A 17 -2.31 25.69 25.01
CA PHE A 17 -2.06 24.65 24.02
C PHE A 17 -0.99 23.66 24.49
N VAL A 18 0.18 24.15 24.91
CA VAL A 18 1.27 23.27 25.37
C VAL A 18 0.84 22.47 26.59
N ASP A 19 0.19 23.10 27.56
CA ASP A 19 -0.26 22.44 28.79
C ASP A 19 -1.34 21.37 28.48
N ALA A 20 -2.28 21.65 27.55
CA ALA A 20 -3.29 20.68 27.09
C ALA A 20 -2.66 19.44 26.42
N TRP A 21 -1.67 19.66 25.56
CA TRP A 21 -0.99 18.59 24.84
C TRP A 21 -0.02 17.78 25.71
N ASP A 22 0.57 18.40 26.75
CA ASP A 22 1.41 17.71 27.75
C ASP A 22 0.57 16.82 28.67
N ASN A 23 -0.59 17.32 29.11
CA ASN A 23 -1.53 16.54 29.94
C ASN A 23 -2.22 15.41 29.15
N GLY A 24 -2.33 15.55 27.82
CA GLY A 24 -2.97 14.56 26.96
C GLY A 24 -4.50 14.45 27.11
N ASN A 25 -5.15 15.40 27.78
CA ASN A 25 -6.60 15.40 27.94
C ASN A 25 -7.26 15.76 26.61
N ARG A 26 -8.17 14.90 26.14
CA ARG A 26 -8.90 15.07 24.88
C ARG A 26 -9.65 16.41 24.84
N ASP A 27 -10.42 16.74 25.87
CA ASP A 27 -11.29 17.93 25.83
C ASP A 27 -10.45 19.21 25.77
N ASP A 28 -9.32 19.24 26.47
CA ASP A 28 -8.38 20.37 26.45
C ASP A 28 -7.66 20.49 25.08
N ILE A 29 -7.26 19.37 24.49
CA ILE A 29 -6.67 19.35 23.13
C ILE A 29 -7.67 19.86 22.10
N LEU A 30 -8.93 19.39 22.17
CA LEU A 30 -10.00 19.83 21.27
C LEU A 30 -10.38 21.28 21.49
N ALA A 31 -10.31 21.76 22.74
CA ALA A 31 -10.55 23.16 23.06
C ALA A 31 -9.46 24.07 22.49
N THR A 32 -8.23 23.59 22.27
CA THR A 32 -7.10 24.41 21.78
C THR A 32 -6.90 24.35 20.25
N THR A 33 -7.69 23.53 19.55
CA THR A 33 -7.62 23.30 18.10
C THR A 33 -8.88 23.80 17.39
N GLU A 34 -8.82 23.99 16.07
CA GLU A 34 -9.94 24.48 15.26
C GLU A 34 -9.92 23.95 13.82
N GLY A 35 -11.06 24.06 13.13
CA GLY A 35 -11.22 23.66 11.73
C GLY A 35 -11.01 22.16 11.54
N GLU A 36 -10.50 21.80 10.37
CA GLU A 36 -10.28 20.40 10.00
C GLU A 36 -9.36 19.66 10.99
N PHE A 37 -8.41 20.35 11.64
CA PHE A 37 -7.57 19.71 12.64
C PHE A 37 -8.37 19.22 13.85
N LYS A 38 -9.28 20.06 14.36
CA LYS A 38 -10.18 19.67 15.45
C LYS A 38 -11.11 18.54 15.03
N GLU A 39 -11.74 18.64 13.86
CA GLU A 39 -12.68 17.63 13.35
C GLU A 39 -12.04 16.24 13.24
N VAL A 40 -10.78 16.18 12.80
CA VAL A 40 -10.03 14.92 12.70
C VAL A 40 -9.69 14.37 14.09
N LEU A 41 -9.24 15.23 15.02
CA LEU A 41 -8.94 14.81 16.39
C LEU A 41 -10.19 14.33 17.15
N GLU A 42 -11.35 14.92 16.87
CA GLU A 42 -12.65 14.54 17.44
C GLU A 42 -13.12 13.14 17.03
N GLN A 43 -12.71 12.67 15.85
CA GLN A 43 -13.02 11.33 15.36
C GLN A 43 -11.94 10.30 15.71
N LEU A 44 -10.73 10.78 16.06
CA LEU A 44 -9.60 9.91 16.30
C LEU A 44 -9.78 9.07 17.59
N HIS A 45 -9.49 7.78 17.49
CA HIS A 45 -9.51 6.86 18.62
C HIS A 45 -8.63 7.36 19.77
N PRO A 46 -9.06 7.27 21.06
CA PRO A 46 -8.35 7.86 22.19
C PRO A 46 -6.88 7.43 22.32
N GLY A 47 -6.57 6.16 22.05
CA GLY A 47 -5.18 5.66 22.09
C GLY A 47 -4.27 6.32 21.04
N PHE A 48 -4.78 6.56 19.83
CA PHE A 48 -4.04 7.27 18.79
C PHE A 48 -3.80 8.72 19.17
N LEU A 49 -4.83 9.39 19.71
CA LEU A 49 -4.71 10.77 20.18
C LEU A 49 -3.68 10.89 21.30
N ALA A 50 -3.70 10.00 22.29
CA ALA A 50 -2.75 10.01 23.41
C ALA A 50 -1.29 9.82 22.95
N LYS A 51 -1.03 8.90 22.00
CA LYS A 51 0.33 8.70 21.46
C LYS A 51 0.77 9.89 20.59
N LEU A 52 -0.15 10.47 19.81
CA LEU A 52 0.13 11.67 19.01
C LEU A 52 0.44 12.87 19.91
N SER A 53 -0.34 13.08 20.98
CA SER A 53 -0.12 14.16 21.93
C SER A 53 1.23 14.00 22.64
N GLN A 54 1.57 12.78 23.07
CA GLN A 54 2.88 12.48 23.66
C GLN A 54 4.04 12.76 22.69
N LYS A 55 3.91 12.43 21.40
CA LYS A 55 4.95 12.78 20.39
C LYS A 55 5.08 14.29 20.22
N VAL A 56 3.96 15.01 20.19
CA VAL A 56 3.95 16.46 20.03
C VAL A 56 4.54 17.15 21.28
N ALA A 57 4.13 16.77 22.49
CA ALA A 57 4.65 17.32 23.74
C ALA A 57 6.12 16.91 24.02
N GLY A 58 6.46 15.63 23.76
CA GLY A 58 7.72 14.94 24.06
C GLY A 58 8.18 15.09 25.52
N GLU A 59 9.50 15.09 25.77
CA GLU A 59 10.03 15.23 27.15
C GLU A 59 9.65 16.59 27.74
N SER A 60 8.70 16.59 28.70
CA SER A 60 8.21 17.79 29.36
C SER A 60 9.35 18.57 30.02
N ARG A 61 9.50 19.84 29.63
CA ARG A 61 10.12 20.86 30.47
C ARG A 61 8.99 21.68 31.06
N SER A 62 9.12 22.06 32.34
CA SER A 62 8.30 23.12 32.92
C SER A 62 8.19 24.29 31.95
N SER A 63 6.97 24.58 31.48
CA SER A 63 6.62 25.61 30.49
C SER A 63 7.13 27.02 30.84
N LYS A 64 7.58 27.21 32.08
CA LYS A 64 8.11 28.48 32.63
C LYS A 64 9.43 28.98 32.01
N LYS A 65 10.17 28.17 31.24
CA LYS A 65 11.48 28.58 30.66
C LYS A 65 11.51 28.68 29.13
N GLN A 66 10.42 28.41 28.42
CA GLN A 66 10.40 28.52 26.97
C GLN A 66 10.01 29.95 26.56
N ARG A 67 10.82 30.56 25.70
CA ARG A 67 10.52 31.85 25.09
C ARG A 67 9.96 31.59 23.68
N PRO A 68 8.63 31.64 23.49
CA PRO A 68 8.02 31.57 22.17
C PRO A 68 8.49 32.73 21.29
N ASP A 69 8.79 32.43 20.03
CA ASP A 69 8.95 33.39 18.96
C ASP A 69 7.72 33.34 18.07
N ALA A 70 7.01 34.46 17.91
CA ALA A 70 5.72 34.50 17.22
C ALA A 70 5.77 35.45 16.03
N GLN A 71 5.44 34.93 14.85
CA GLN A 71 5.22 35.70 13.63
C GLN A 71 3.72 35.77 13.40
N LEU A 72 3.15 36.98 13.48
CA LEU A 72 1.73 37.19 13.23
C LEU A 72 1.54 37.89 11.89
N ASP A 73 0.60 37.42 11.08
CA ASP A 73 0.06 38.13 9.92
C ASP A 73 -1.48 38.07 9.92
N LYS A 74 -2.13 39.25 9.94
CA LYS A 74 -3.59 39.40 10.11
C LYS A 74 -4.22 38.40 11.10
N ASP A 75 -4.93 37.39 10.59
CA ASP A 75 -5.66 36.34 11.30
C ASP A 75 -4.87 35.02 11.43
N ILE A 76 -3.60 34.99 11.06
CA ILE A 76 -2.70 33.83 11.11
C ILE A 76 -1.51 34.14 12.01
N ALA A 77 -1.09 33.15 12.79
CA ALA A 77 0.14 33.22 13.57
C ALA A 77 0.94 31.92 13.43
N ILE A 78 2.25 32.06 13.32
CA ILE A 78 3.20 30.94 13.38
C ILE A 78 4.03 31.15 14.64
N VAL A 79 3.94 30.21 15.57
CA VAL A 79 4.65 30.27 16.85
C VAL A 79 5.71 29.19 16.90
N ARG A 80 6.96 29.58 17.15
CA ARG A 80 8.11 28.70 17.30
C ARG A 80 8.48 28.59 18.77
N LEU A 81 8.49 27.38 19.29
CA LEU A 81 8.83 27.03 20.66
C LEU A 81 10.11 26.19 20.69
N PRO A 82 11.18 26.67 21.32
CA PRO A 82 12.42 25.88 21.44
C PRO A 82 12.23 24.68 22.37
N ARG A 83 12.71 23.52 21.94
CA ARG A 83 12.67 22.24 22.69
C ARG A 83 14.08 21.70 22.90
N ARG A 84 14.24 20.73 23.82
CA ARG A 84 15.53 20.10 24.10
C ARG A 84 16.09 19.40 22.85
N SER A 85 15.23 18.69 22.13
CA SER A 85 15.59 17.91 20.94
C SER A 85 15.42 18.69 19.62
N GLY A 86 14.90 19.93 19.65
CA GLY A 86 14.70 20.74 18.44
C GLY A 86 13.73 21.90 18.65
N GLN A 87 12.65 21.96 17.88
CA GLN A 87 11.63 23.02 17.97
C GLN A 87 10.22 22.48 17.70
N MET A 88 9.22 23.10 18.32
CA MET A 88 7.82 22.96 17.96
C MET A 88 7.37 24.21 17.20
N ILE A 89 6.62 24.01 16.14
CA ILE A 89 6.06 25.08 15.30
C ILE A 89 4.55 24.90 15.31
N ILE A 90 3.82 25.89 15.82
CA ILE A 90 2.36 25.87 15.91
C ILE A 90 1.82 26.87 14.90
N SER A 91 0.99 26.37 13.97
CA SER A 91 0.24 27.20 13.03
C SER A 91 -1.11 27.51 13.64
N MET A 92 -1.43 28.78 13.86
CA MET A 92 -2.63 29.23 14.55
C MET A 92 -3.46 30.17 13.68
N LYS A 93 -4.77 30.15 13.88
CA LYS A 93 -5.72 31.07 13.25
C LYS A 93 -6.55 31.78 14.31
N LEU A 94 -6.81 33.06 14.11
CA LEU A 94 -7.70 33.88 14.93
C LEU A 94 -9.13 33.66 14.47
N LYS A 95 -9.96 33.06 15.32
CA LYS A 95 -11.39 32.85 15.06
C LYS A 95 -12.18 33.31 16.28
N GLU A 96 -13.20 34.14 16.04
CA GLU A 96 -14.07 34.69 17.11
C GLU A 96 -13.28 35.34 18.26
N GLY A 97 -12.18 36.04 17.93
CA GLY A 97 -11.32 36.71 18.92
C GLY A 97 -10.41 35.78 19.74
N LYS A 98 -10.34 34.48 19.41
CA LYS A 98 -9.45 33.52 20.06
C LYS A 98 -8.50 32.87 19.06
N TRP A 99 -7.23 32.75 19.43
CA TRP A 99 -6.27 31.96 18.66
C TRP A 99 -6.55 30.47 18.87
N LYS A 100 -6.46 29.69 17.79
CA LYS A 100 -6.61 28.24 17.83
C LYS A 100 -5.59 27.58 16.92
N ALA A 101 -5.06 26.44 17.33
CA ALA A 101 -4.12 25.68 16.51
C ALA A 101 -4.85 25.02 15.33
N THR A 102 -4.25 25.14 14.16
CA THR A 102 -4.70 24.54 12.88
C THR A 102 -3.74 23.46 12.40
N ASP A 103 -2.48 23.51 12.83
CA ASP A 103 -1.52 22.41 12.66
C ASP A 103 -0.34 22.60 13.64
N VAL A 104 0.41 21.52 13.86
CA VAL A 104 1.58 21.49 14.74
C VAL A 104 2.67 20.65 14.10
N ALA A 105 3.87 21.20 14.01
CA ALA A 105 5.07 20.48 13.60
C ALA A 105 6.07 20.40 14.75
N VAL A 106 6.81 19.28 14.81
CA VAL A 106 7.91 19.04 15.73
C VAL A 106 9.13 18.64 14.93
N GLU A 107 10.16 19.47 15.01
CA GLU A 107 11.49 19.11 14.56
C GLU A 107 12.27 18.50 15.72
N SER A 108 12.83 17.31 15.48
CA SER A 108 13.74 16.65 16.42
C SER A 108 15.01 16.22 15.72
N LYS A 109 16.14 16.48 16.37
CA LYS A 109 17.48 16.10 15.89
C LYS A 109 17.98 14.79 16.51
N THR A 110 17.34 14.28 17.57
CA THR A 110 17.94 13.23 18.42
C THR A 110 16.99 12.16 18.93
N ASP A 111 15.67 12.37 18.95
CA ASP A 111 14.72 11.47 19.66
C ASP A 111 13.73 10.74 18.74
N GLY A 112 13.83 10.88 17.42
CA GLY A 112 12.93 10.22 16.47
C GLY A 112 11.48 10.73 16.48
N ASN A 113 11.11 11.69 17.34
CA ASN A 113 9.76 12.26 17.45
C ASN A 113 9.51 13.37 16.41
N HIS A 114 10.08 13.24 15.22
CA HIS A 114 9.83 14.22 14.17
C HIS A 114 8.39 14.11 13.67
N VAL A 115 7.64 15.21 13.78
CA VAL A 115 6.27 15.34 13.28
C VAL A 115 6.27 16.50 12.29
N LYS A 116 6.08 16.21 11.00
CA LYS A 116 6.00 17.28 9.99
C LYS A 116 4.70 18.08 10.09
N SER A 117 3.61 17.41 10.45
CA SER A 117 2.28 17.96 10.60
C SER A 117 1.44 16.98 11.42
N ALA A 118 1.01 17.40 12.61
CA ALA A 118 0.15 16.62 13.49
C ALA A 118 -1.24 16.44 12.86
N GLN A 119 -1.72 17.44 12.11
CA GLN A 119 -2.98 17.34 11.37
C GLN A 119 -2.92 16.21 10.33
N LYS A 120 -1.86 16.18 9.50
CA LYS A 120 -1.69 15.13 8.48
C LYS A 120 -1.51 13.74 9.10
N GLN A 121 -0.74 13.64 10.18
CA GLN A 121 -0.61 12.39 10.93
C GLN A 121 -1.95 11.92 11.50
N ALA A 122 -2.75 12.81 12.08
CA ALA A 122 -4.07 12.49 12.60
C ALA A 122 -5.01 11.98 11.48
N LYS A 123 -4.96 12.58 10.28
CA LYS A 123 -5.73 12.11 9.11
C LYS A 123 -5.32 10.70 8.67
N MET A 124 -4.01 10.40 8.64
CA MET A 124 -3.51 9.05 8.34
C MET A 124 -4.00 8.03 9.37
N LEU A 125 -3.89 8.35 10.66
CA LEU A 125 -4.35 7.47 11.74
C LEU A 125 -5.86 7.26 11.71
N LEU A 126 -6.63 8.29 11.37
CA LEU A 126 -8.07 8.18 11.18
C LEU A 126 -8.41 7.26 9.98
N ALA A 127 -7.69 7.37 8.86
CA ALA A 127 -7.87 6.47 7.72
C ALA A 127 -7.57 5.00 8.09
N VAL A 128 -6.51 4.76 8.87
CA VAL A 128 -6.16 3.43 9.39
C VAL A 128 -7.25 2.90 10.33
N SER A 129 -7.70 3.73 11.30
CA SER A 129 -8.78 3.38 12.22
C SER A 129 -10.04 2.95 11.48
N ASN A 130 -10.49 3.79 10.54
CA ASN A 130 -11.70 3.53 9.77
C ASN A 130 -11.55 2.28 8.90
N PHE A 131 -10.36 2.04 8.32
CA PHE A 131 -10.08 0.81 7.58
C PHE A 131 -10.18 -0.42 8.49
N LEU A 132 -9.52 -0.41 9.66
CA LEU A 132 -9.53 -1.54 10.60
C LEU A 132 -10.93 -1.84 11.12
N ASP A 133 -11.68 -0.82 11.53
CA ASP A 133 -13.06 -0.98 12.01
C ASP A 133 -13.97 -1.56 10.92
N THR A 134 -13.86 -1.03 9.70
CA THR A 134 -14.66 -1.52 8.56
C THR A 134 -14.25 -2.93 8.12
N TYR A 135 -12.96 -3.26 8.18
CA TYR A 135 -12.45 -4.59 7.88
C TYR A 135 -12.98 -5.61 8.88
N ASN A 136 -12.91 -5.30 10.18
CA ASN A 136 -13.31 -6.20 11.26
C ASN A 136 -14.84 -6.40 11.32
N THR A 137 -15.64 -5.48 10.79
CA THR A 137 -17.09 -5.64 10.64
C THR A 137 -17.49 -6.39 9.37
N GLY A 138 -16.55 -6.65 8.45
CA GLY A 138 -16.82 -7.36 7.20
C GLY A 138 -17.56 -6.53 6.13
N ASN A 139 -17.66 -5.22 6.31
CA ASN A 139 -18.43 -4.35 5.40
C ASN A 139 -17.61 -3.93 4.17
N LYS A 140 -17.70 -4.72 3.10
CA LYS A 140 -16.95 -4.49 1.86
C LYS A 140 -17.29 -3.18 1.16
N GLU A 141 -18.56 -2.78 1.15
CA GLU A 141 -18.99 -1.53 0.50
C GLU A 141 -18.34 -0.31 1.15
N ASP A 142 -18.25 -0.30 2.48
CA ASP A 142 -17.59 0.79 3.19
C ASP A 142 -16.07 0.71 3.10
N LEU A 143 -15.47 -0.48 3.01
CA LEU A 143 -14.01 -0.66 2.86
C LEU A 143 -13.47 0.10 1.64
N LYS A 144 -14.26 0.17 0.57
CA LYS A 144 -13.92 0.92 -0.65
C LYS A 144 -13.62 2.40 -0.39
N LYS A 145 -14.16 3.00 0.67
CA LYS A 145 -13.95 4.42 1.00
C LYS A 145 -12.54 4.69 1.54
N TYR A 146 -11.96 3.71 2.22
CA TYR A 146 -10.70 3.81 2.97
C TYR A 146 -9.54 3.04 2.33
N THR A 147 -9.76 2.47 1.14
CA THR A 147 -8.77 1.65 0.43
C THR A 147 -8.48 2.19 -0.96
N ALA A 148 -7.25 1.98 -1.44
CA ALA A 148 -6.90 2.28 -2.81
C ALA A 148 -7.73 1.41 -3.77
N SER A 149 -8.18 1.98 -4.89
CA SER A 149 -9.09 1.28 -5.81
C SER A 149 -8.52 -0.02 -6.37
N GLN A 150 -7.19 -0.06 -6.59
CA GLN A 150 -6.49 -1.26 -7.06
C GLN A 150 -6.49 -2.36 -6.00
N PHE A 151 -6.20 -2.01 -4.75
CA PHE A 151 -6.21 -2.95 -3.63
C PHE A 151 -7.60 -3.52 -3.37
N TYR A 152 -8.62 -2.66 -3.36
CA TYR A 152 -10.00 -3.10 -3.18
C TYR A 152 -10.41 -4.11 -4.25
N ARG A 153 -10.29 -3.75 -5.53
CA ARG A 153 -10.71 -4.59 -6.66
C ARG A 153 -9.84 -5.83 -6.85
N GLY A 154 -8.56 -5.75 -6.52
CA GLY A 154 -7.59 -6.83 -6.69
C GLY A 154 -7.58 -7.84 -5.53
N SER A 155 -8.24 -7.52 -4.42
CA SER A 155 -8.13 -8.32 -3.20
C SER A 155 -9.43 -8.32 -2.37
N LEU A 156 -9.80 -7.18 -1.78
CA LEU A 156 -10.80 -7.12 -0.71
C LEU A 156 -12.24 -7.38 -1.19
N ASP A 157 -12.57 -7.00 -2.43
CA ASP A 157 -13.91 -7.11 -2.99
C ASP A 157 -14.41 -8.56 -3.03
N PHE A 158 -13.55 -9.49 -3.41
CA PHE A 158 -13.87 -10.92 -3.49
C PHE A 158 -13.22 -11.76 -2.38
N GLY A 159 -12.22 -11.23 -1.66
CA GLY A 159 -11.53 -11.93 -0.58
C GLY A 159 -12.42 -12.26 0.62
N ASP A 160 -12.16 -13.40 1.26
CA ASP A 160 -12.77 -13.75 2.54
C ASP A 160 -11.91 -13.17 3.68
N LEU A 161 -12.39 -12.07 4.25
CA LEU A 161 -11.67 -11.30 5.27
C LEU A 161 -11.43 -12.11 6.56
N SER A 162 -12.22 -13.16 6.80
CA SER A 162 -12.08 -14.01 7.99
C SER A 162 -10.81 -14.86 7.97
N ILE A 163 -10.23 -15.11 6.79
CA ILE A 163 -8.99 -15.88 6.62
C ILE A 163 -7.79 -15.10 7.20
N ALA A 164 -7.86 -13.77 7.21
CA ALA A 164 -6.81 -12.90 7.73
C ALA A 164 -7.38 -11.89 8.73
N PRO A 165 -7.58 -12.28 10.01
CA PRO A 165 -8.03 -11.36 11.03
C PRO A 165 -6.99 -10.25 11.26
N LEU A 166 -7.46 -9.00 11.26
CA LEU A 166 -6.66 -7.83 11.58
C LEU A 166 -6.88 -7.42 13.04
N PRO A 167 -5.96 -6.64 13.65
CA PRO A 167 -6.15 -6.18 15.02
C PRO A 167 -7.35 -5.24 15.09
N GLN A 168 -8.01 -5.20 16.25
CA GLN A 168 -8.98 -4.15 16.52
C GLN A 168 -8.26 -2.80 16.63
N THR A 169 -8.96 -1.72 16.28
CA THR A 169 -8.41 -0.36 16.35
C THR A 169 -7.85 -0.02 17.73
N TYR A 170 -8.52 -0.46 18.80
CA TYR A 170 -8.06 -0.26 20.16
C TYR A 170 -6.70 -0.93 20.42
N ASP A 171 -6.54 -2.18 19.99
CA ASP A 171 -5.29 -2.93 20.16
C ASP A 171 -4.17 -2.33 19.30
N ALA A 172 -4.50 -1.94 18.06
CA ALA A 172 -3.55 -1.28 17.17
C ALA A 172 -3.08 0.08 17.71
N ALA A 173 -3.96 0.81 18.40
CA ALA A 173 -3.61 2.09 19.00
C ALA A 173 -2.66 1.98 20.21
N ALA A 174 -2.66 0.84 20.91
CA ALA A 174 -1.80 0.62 22.06
C ALA A 174 -0.32 0.55 21.67
N ASP A 175 0.01 -0.11 20.56
CA ASP A 175 1.39 -0.34 20.15
C ASP A 175 1.57 -0.26 18.62
N TYR A 176 1.68 0.98 18.11
CA TYR A 176 2.02 1.22 16.70
C TYR A 176 3.29 2.06 16.47
N GLU A 177 3.92 1.84 15.32
CA GLU A 177 4.88 2.75 14.70
C GLU A 177 4.28 3.32 13.42
N LEU A 178 4.50 4.62 13.17
CA LEU A 178 4.10 5.28 11.92
C LEU A 178 5.34 5.90 11.30
N LYS A 179 5.73 5.42 10.11
CA LYS A 179 6.86 5.93 9.32
C LYS A 179 6.32 6.57 8.05
N ILE A 180 6.69 7.82 7.78
CA ILE A 180 6.15 8.61 6.67
C ILE A 180 7.28 9.01 5.73
N GLU A 181 7.18 8.61 4.46
CA GLU A 181 8.17 8.82 3.40
C GLU A 181 7.48 9.37 2.14
N GLY A 182 7.54 10.69 1.95
CA GLY A 182 6.87 11.35 0.83
C GLY A 182 5.36 11.17 0.88
N ASN A 183 4.81 10.51 -0.15
CA ASN A 183 3.38 10.21 -0.28
C ASN A 183 2.99 8.84 0.28
N LEU A 184 3.94 8.11 0.87
CA LEU A 184 3.72 6.81 1.48
C LEU A 184 3.88 6.89 3.00
N ALA A 185 3.10 6.10 3.72
CA ALA A 185 3.26 5.88 5.13
C ALA A 185 3.08 4.40 5.46
N ASN A 186 3.90 3.88 6.35
CA ASN A 186 3.80 2.53 6.89
C ASN A 186 3.33 2.62 8.34
N PHE A 187 2.14 2.09 8.60
CA PHE A 187 1.61 1.90 9.93
C PHE A 187 1.86 0.45 10.36
N VAL A 188 2.76 0.27 11.33
CA VAL A 188 3.15 -1.05 11.84
C VAL A 188 2.54 -1.25 13.21
N THR A 189 1.86 -2.37 13.41
CA THR A 189 1.26 -2.79 14.69
C THR A 189 1.41 -4.29 14.89
N HIS A 190 1.00 -4.80 16.03
CA HIS A 190 0.94 -6.23 16.30
C HIS A 190 -0.50 -6.73 16.41
N ASN A 191 -0.73 -7.96 15.98
CA ASN A 191 -1.95 -8.73 16.22
C ASN A 191 -1.57 -10.10 16.76
N GLN A 192 -1.91 -10.41 18.01
CA GLN A 192 -1.57 -11.68 18.67
C GLN A 192 -0.07 -12.03 18.57
N GLY A 193 0.80 -11.03 18.73
CA GLY A 193 2.26 -11.16 18.63
C GLY A 193 2.83 -11.13 17.21
N LYS A 194 2.00 -11.21 16.17
CA LYS A 194 2.43 -11.13 14.77
C LYS A 194 2.43 -9.68 14.29
N MET A 195 3.48 -9.28 13.58
CA MET A 195 3.56 -7.94 13.00
C MET A 195 2.62 -7.80 11.80
N VAL A 196 1.93 -6.66 11.75
CA VAL A 196 1.02 -6.26 10.67
C VAL A 196 1.45 -4.87 10.21
N ASN A 197 1.70 -4.71 8.91
CA ASN A 197 1.99 -3.42 8.29
C ASN A 197 0.84 -3.03 7.37
N LEU A 198 0.30 -1.83 7.57
CA LEU A 198 -0.65 -1.19 6.69
C LEU A 198 0.08 -0.10 5.92
N SER A 199 0.23 -0.30 4.61
CA SER A 199 0.76 0.71 3.71
C SER A 199 -0.36 1.70 3.38
N VAL A 200 -0.09 2.99 3.56
CA VAL A 200 -1.04 4.08 3.37
C VAL A 200 -0.48 5.05 2.32
N ILE A 201 -1.27 5.35 1.30
CA ILE A 201 -0.95 6.35 0.29
C ILE A 201 -1.66 7.66 0.56
N LYS A 202 -0.96 8.75 0.30
CA LYS A 202 -1.52 10.07 0.12
C LYS A 202 -1.92 10.23 -1.34
N ILE A 203 -3.21 10.45 -1.58
CA ILE A 203 -3.71 10.92 -2.87
C ILE A 203 -3.75 12.45 -2.81
N GLU A 204 -2.85 13.06 -3.57
CA GLU A 204 -2.83 14.49 -3.83
C GLU A 204 -3.85 14.81 -4.93
N SER A 205 -4.56 15.92 -4.76
CA SER A 205 -5.36 16.51 -5.82
C SER A 205 -4.65 17.77 -6.29
N ASP A 206 -4.61 17.98 -7.60
CA ASP A 206 -4.11 19.21 -8.21
C ASP A 206 -5.11 20.37 -8.06
N GLU A 207 -6.34 20.08 -7.64
CA GLU A 207 -7.37 21.07 -7.35
C GLU A 207 -7.21 21.62 -5.92
N ILE A 208 -7.11 22.96 -5.83
CA ILE A 208 -6.84 23.73 -4.60
C ILE A 208 -7.86 23.43 -3.47
N ASP A 209 -9.09 23.04 -3.83
CA ASP A 209 -10.20 22.83 -2.89
C ASP A 209 -10.50 21.36 -2.59
N VAL A 210 -9.74 20.42 -3.16
CA VAL A 210 -9.94 18.99 -2.90
C VAL A 210 -9.01 18.56 -1.77
N PRO A 211 -9.55 18.14 -0.61
CA PRO A 211 -8.73 17.77 0.52
C PRO A 211 -7.88 16.53 0.21
N GLU A 212 -6.64 16.54 0.72
CA GLU A 212 -5.75 15.38 0.68
C GLU A 212 -6.47 14.15 1.25
N LYS A 213 -6.44 13.04 0.51
CA LYS A 213 -7.05 11.78 0.94
C LYS A 213 -5.98 10.75 1.29
N TYR A 214 -6.15 10.07 2.41
CA TYR A 214 -5.29 8.96 2.81
C TYR A 214 -6.06 7.65 2.64
N LEU A 215 -5.44 6.67 1.97
CA LEU A 215 -6.04 5.37 1.67
C LEU A 215 -5.06 4.26 1.97
N VAL A 216 -5.55 3.14 2.50
CA VAL A 216 -4.76 1.91 2.65
C VAL A 216 -4.55 1.29 1.27
N GLU A 217 -3.29 1.09 0.86
CA GLU A 217 -2.93 0.51 -0.43
C GLU A 217 -2.62 -0.99 -0.37
N GLU A 218 -2.20 -1.50 0.79
CA GLU A 218 -1.92 -2.92 1.00
C GLU A 218 -1.81 -3.20 2.50
N VAL A 219 -2.08 -4.44 2.90
CA VAL A 219 -1.82 -4.93 4.24
C VAL A 219 -0.90 -6.14 4.16
N THR A 220 0.19 -6.08 4.90
CA THR A 220 1.20 -7.13 4.96
C THR A 220 1.22 -7.76 6.34
N LEU A 221 1.12 -9.09 6.37
CA LEU A 221 1.22 -9.92 7.56
C LEU A 221 2.60 -10.58 7.61
N PHE A 222 3.28 -10.47 8.74
CA PHE A 222 4.56 -11.15 8.98
C PHE A 222 4.34 -12.34 9.90
N GLN A 223 4.84 -13.50 9.51
CA GLN A 223 4.78 -14.71 10.34
C GLN A 223 6.15 -15.03 10.95
N ASP A 224 6.17 -15.25 12.27
CA ASP A 224 7.39 -15.53 13.04
C ASP A 224 8.09 -16.83 12.63
N GLN A 225 7.32 -17.82 12.15
CA GLN A 225 7.85 -19.10 11.70
C GLN A 225 8.11 -19.07 10.20
N GLY A 226 9.36 -18.85 9.81
CA GLY A 226 9.82 -18.96 8.42
C GLY A 226 10.06 -17.64 7.68
N ASN A 227 9.96 -16.50 8.36
CA ASN A 227 10.18 -15.16 7.79
C ASN A 227 9.30 -14.91 6.54
N GLN A 228 8.06 -15.41 6.58
CA GLN A 228 7.10 -15.22 5.50
C GLN A 228 6.45 -13.84 5.61
N GLN A 229 6.43 -13.15 4.48
CA GLN A 229 5.73 -11.91 4.28
C GLN A 229 4.54 -12.18 3.36
N ILE A 230 3.33 -11.97 3.86
CA ILE A 230 2.08 -12.28 3.17
C ILE A 230 1.31 -10.98 2.96
N THR A 231 1.09 -10.57 1.70
CA THR A 231 0.18 -9.46 1.41
C THR A 231 -1.25 -9.97 1.32
N LEU A 232 -2.26 -9.18 1.70
CA LEU A 232 -3.66 -9.61 1.57
C LEU A 232 -4.03 -9.85 0.11
N THR A 233 -3.51 -9.03 -0.81
CA THR A 233 -3.64 -9.28 -2.25
C THR A 233 -3.16 -10.68 -2.62
N SER A 234 -1.97 -11.08 -2.17
CA SER A 234 -1.46 -12.42 -2.47
C SER A 234 -2.32 -13.53 -1.87
N LEU A 235 -2.74 -13.35 -0.61
CA LEU A 235 -3.51 -14.35 0.14
C LEU A 235 -4.87 -14.62 -0.49
N PHE A 236 -5.61 -13.58 -0.88
CA PHE A 236 -6.97 -13.71 -1.37
C PHE A 236 -7.05 -14.09 -2.86
N SER A 237 -6.05 -13.71 -3.68
CA SER A 237 -6.12 -13.88 -5.13
C SER A 237 -5.32 -15.07 -5.67
N SER A 238 -4.27 -15.53 -4.99
CA SER A 238 -3.34 -16.57 -5.49
C SER A 238 -4.03 -17.83 -5.99
N ARG A 239 -5.01 -18.34 -5.24
CA ARG A 239 -5.74 -19.55 -5.64
C ARG A 239 -6.57 -19.34 -6.91
N ALA A 240 -7.34 -18.24 -6.95
CA ALA A 240 -8.24 -17.93 -8.05
C ALA A 240 -7.48 -17.65 -9.35
N ILE A 241 -6.43 -16.84 -9.30
CA ILE A 241 -5.64 -16.51 -10.49
C ILE A 241 -4.89 -17.71 -11.03
N THR A 242 -4.37 -18.59 -10.16
CA THR A 242 -3.69 -19.82 -10.60
C THR A 242 -4.67 -20.77 -11.28
N MET A 243 -5.87 -20.94 -10.72
CA MET A 243 -6.92 -21.77 -11.34
C MET A 243 -7.36 -21.20 -12.69
N LEU A 244 -7.61 -19.89 -12.76
CA LEU A 244 -7.99 -19.21 -13.99
C LEU A 244 -6.92 -19.39 -15.09
N PHE A 245 -5.65 -19.18 -14.72
CA PHE A 245 -4.54 -19.30 -15.66
C PHE A 245 -4.33 -20.75 -16.12
N SER A 246 -4.40 -21.74 -15.22
CA SER A 246 -4.30 -23.17 -15.56
C SER A 246 -5.44 -23.62 -16.50
N GLU A 247 -6.66 -23.17 -16.24
CA GLU A 247 -7.80 -23.45 -17.11
C GLU A 247 -7.61 -22.81 -18.50
N ALA A 248 -7.11 -21.58 -18.54
CA ALA A 248 -6.82 -20.87 -19.78
C ALA A 248 -5.71 -21.56 -20.59
N LEU A 249 -4.67 -22.11 -19.95
CA LEU A 249 -3.64 -22.91 -20.63
C LEU A 249 -4.25 -24.16 -21.26
N THR A 250 -5.09 -24.88 -20.50
CA THR A 250 -5.76 -26.10 -20.96
C THR A 250 -6.62 -25.83 -22.20
N LYS A 251 -7.35 -24.71 -22.19
CA LYS A 251 -8.23 -24.28 -23.28
C LYS A 251 -7.52 -23.51 -24.40
N ARG A 252 -6.24 -23.17 -24.21
CA ARG A 252 -5.46 -22.27 -25.08
C ARG A 252 -6.15 -20.91 -25.31
N ASP A 253 -6.79 -20.39 -24.26
CA ASP A 253 -7.47 -19.09 -24.30
C ASP A 253 -6.46 -17.96 -24.12
N LEU A 254 -5.95 -17.43 -25.24
CA LEU A 254 -4.98 -16.34 -25.23
C LEU A 254 -5.48 -15.07 -24.55
N THR A 255 -6.80 -14.82 -24.55
CA THR A 255 -7.35 -13.61 -23.93
C THR A 255 -7.19 -13.68 -22.42
N ILE A 256 -7.54 -14.82 -21.84
CA ILE A 256 -7.40 -15.03 -20.40
C ILE A 256 -5.93 -15.20 -20.01
N LEU A 257 -5.12 -15.88 -20.83
CA LEU A 257 -3.68 -15.99 -20.60
C LEU A 257 -2.99 -14.62 -20.58
N ASP A 258 -3.33 -13.72 -21.52
CA ASP A 258 -2.83 -12.35 -21.53
C ASP A 258 -3.26 -11.58 -20.27
N PHE A 259 -4.53 -11.68 -19.90
CA PHE A 259 -5.11 -11.00 -18.73
C PHE A 259 -4.53 -11.45 -17.40
N SER A 260 -4.23 -12.75 -17.26
CA SER A 260 -3.77 -13.37 -16.00
C SER A 260 -2.25 -13.51 -15.90
N SER A 261 -1.51 -12.99 -16.90
CA SER A 261 -0.05 -12.96 -16.91
C SER A 261 0.52 -11.61 -16.50
N THR A 262 1.75 -11.61 -15.97
CA THR A 262 2.53 -10.37 -15.86
C THR A 262 2.74 -9.75 -17.25
N PRO A 263 2.91 -8.41 -17.34
CA PRO A 263 3.18 -7.75 -18.61
C PRO A 263 4.40 -8.32 -19.34
N ASP A 264 5.44 -8.72 -18.60
CA ASP A 264 6.64 -9.33 -19.17
C ASP A 264 6.34 -10.70 -19.81
N PHE A 265 5.62 -11.59 -19.11
CA PHE A 265 5.25 -12.89 -19.65
C PHE A 265 4.31 -12.75 -20.86
N SER A 266 3.30 -11.89 -20.75
CA SER A 266 2.39 -11.53 -21.85
C SER A 266 3.13 -11.05 -23.10
N ALA A 267 4.06 -10.09 -22.95
CA ALA A 267 4.76 -9.48 -24.06
C ALA A 267 5.74 -10.44 -24.76
N ARG A 268 6.41 -11.30 -24.00
CA ARG A 268 7.39 -12.26 -24.52
C ARG A 268 6.75 -13.46 -25.19
N VAL A 269 5.58 -13.89 -24.72
CA VAL A 269 4.94 -15.12 -25.19
C VAL A 269 3.60 -14.85 -25.87
N TRP A 270 2.56 -14.48 -25.12
CA TRP A 270 1.17 -14.48 -25.63
C TRP A 270 0.95 -13.51 -26.78
N LYS A 271 1.47 -12.29 -26.68
CA LYS A 271 1.36 -11.27 -27.74
C LYS A 271 2.19 -11.58 -28.99
N LYS A 272 3.04 -12.61 -28.94
CA LYS A 272 3.82 -13.07 -30.08
C LYS A 272 3.14 -14.21 -30.83
N VAL A 273 2.11 -14.85 -30.28
CA VAL A 273 1.46 -16.00 -30.92
C VAL A 273 0.67 -15.54 -32.15
N GLU A 274 0.95 -16.14 -33.30
CA GLU A 274 0.13 -15.93 -34.51
C GLU A 274 -1.29 -16.51 -34.29
N PRO A 275 -2.37 -15.74 -34.50
CA PRO A 275 -3.75 -16.19 -34.26
C PRO A 275 -4.13 -17.53 -34.90
N LYS A 276 -3.56 -17.88 -36.06
CA LYS A 276 -3.81 -19.16 -36.72
C LYS A 276 -3.13 -20.36 -36.07
N LEU A 277 -2.14 -20.13 -35.20
CA LEU A 277 -1.33 -21.16 -34.54
C LEU A 277 -1.75 -21.42 -33.09
N VAL A 278 -2.77 -20.73 -32.57
CA VAL A 278 -3.21 -20.88 -31.17
C VAL A 278 -3.49 -22.34 -30.81
N ALA A 279 -4.19 -23.08 -31.67
CA ALA A 279 -4.49 -24.50 -31.44
C ALA A 279 -3.23 -25.39 -31.36
N GLN A 280 -2.11 -24.92 -31.88
CA GLN A 280 -0.83 -25.66 -31.98
C GLN A 280 0.17 -25.25 -30.89
N LEU A 281 -0.24 -24.43 -29.92
CA LEU A 281 0.64 -24.02 -28.84
C LEU A 281 1.24 -25.23 -28.11
N PRO A 282 2.57 -25.22 -27.84
CA PRO A 282 3.28 -26.33 -27.24
C PRO A 282 3.06 -26.36 -25.72
N VAL A 283 1.81 -26.61 -25.33
CA VAL A 283 1.33 -26.69 -23.93
C VAL A 283 0.58 -28.00 -23.69
N GLN A 284 0.96 -29.06 -24.42
CA GLN A 284 0.26 -30.36 -24.40
C GLN A 284 0.31 -31.00 -23.00
N GLU A 285 1.39 -30.76 -22.28
CA GLU A 285 1.62 -31.18 -20.89
C GLU A 285 0.59 -30.57 -19.92
N PHE A 286 -0.05 -29.46 -20.31
CA PHE A 286 -1.10 -28.81 -19.53
C PHE A 286 -2.52 -29.17 -19.98
N ALA A 287 -2.67 -29.96 -21.04
CA ALA A 287 -3.98 -30.35 -21.57
C ALA A 287 -4.65 -31.46 -20.76
N GLU A 288 -3.90 -32.18 -19.91
CA GLU A 288 -4.47 -33.23 -19.06
C GLU A 288 -5.36 -32.65 -17.96
N PRO A 289 -6.57 -33.21 -17.75
CA PRO A 289 -7.44 -32.81 -16.65
C PRO A 289 -6.84 -33.20 -15.29
N GLY A 290 -7.27 -32.54 -14.22
CA GLY A 290 -6.88 -32.87 -12.84
C GLY A 290 -5.98 -31.84 -12.14
N PHE A 291 -6.16 -30.55 -12.47
CA PHE A 291 -5.48 -29.48 -11.76
C PHE A 291 -5.86 -29.45 -10.27
N ALA A 292 -4.86 -29.48 -9.40
CA ALA A 292 -5.04 -29.34 -7.95
C ALA A 292 -3.88 -28.56 -7.33
N ILE A 293 -4.21 -27.54 -6.54
CA ILE A 293 -3.22 -26.80 -5.74
C ILE A 293 -2.87 -27.63 -4.51
N LEU A 294 -1.58 -27.82 -4.27
CA LEU A 294 -1.03 -28.61 -3.17
C LEU A 294 -0.58 -27.72 -2.02
N ASP A 295 0.11 -26.63 -2.33
CA ASP A 295 0.69 -25.72 -1.33
C ASP A 295 0.86 -24.31 -1.92
N ILE A 296 0.83 -23.29 -1.07
CA ILE A 296 1.08 -21.89 -1.44
C ILE A 296 2.09 -21.29 -0.47
N LYS A 297 3.22 -20.81 -1.00
CA LYS A 297 4.27 -20.14 -0.24
C LYS A 297 4.33 -18.67 -0.60
N PHE A 298 4.23 -17.82 0.41
CA PHE A 298 4.24 -16.37 0.28
C PHE A 298 5.60 -15.81 0.71
N ASN A 299 6.31 -15.17 -0.20
CA ASN A 299 7.63 -14.59 0.04
C ASN A 299 7.65 -13.12 -0.41
N GLY A 300 6.82 -12.29 0.22
CA GLY A 300 6.71 -10.87 -0.09
C GLY A 300 6.28 -10.65 -1.54
N ALA A 301 7.19 -10.15 -2.38
CA ALA A 301 6.92 -9.83 -3.78
C ALA A 301 6.67 -11.05 -4.70
N VAL A 302 6.94 -12.27 -4.22
CA VAL A 302 6.74 -13.51 -5.00
C VAL A 302 5.89 -14.50 -4.22
N THR A 303 4.83 -14.98 -4.86
CA THR A 303 4.02 -16.10 -4.36
C THR A 303 4.28 -17.32 -5.22
N LYS A 304 4.59 -18.45 -4.59
CA LYS A 304 4.81 -19.72 -5.28
C LYS A 304 3.65 -20.66 -4.99
N VAL A 305 2.92 -21.06 -6.03
CA VAL A 305 1.81 -21.99 -5.91
C VAL A 305 2.26 -23.35 -6.45
N SER A 306 2.48 -24.29 -5.55
CA SER A 306 2.80 -25.68 -5.91
C SER A 306 1.49 -26.39 -6.25
N ALA A 307 1.41 -26.97 -7.43
CA ALA A 307 0.23 -27.63 -7.92
C ALA A 307 0.58 -28.91 -8.67
N ARG A 308 -0.44 -29.67 -9.02
CA ARG A 308 -0.36 -30.84 -9.88
C ARG A 308 -1.28 -30.63 -11.07
N GLN A 309 -0.78 -30.89 -12.28
CA GLN A 309 -1.55 -30.93 -13.52
C GLN A 309 -1.47 -32.36 -14.06
N GLY A 310 -2.56 -33.12 -13.98
CA GLY A 310 -2.53 -34.56 -14.24
C GLY A 310 -1.57 -35.27 -13.28
N ASN A 311 -0.46 -35.81 -13.80
CA ASN A 311 0.62 -36.41 -13.00
C ASN A 311 1.88 -35.53 -12.88
N LEU A 312 1.87 -34.33 -13.46
CA LEU A 312 3.03 -33.45 -13.48
C LEU A 312 3.02 -32.50 -12.29
N PRO A 313 4.09 -32.46 -11.47
CA PRO A 313 4.27 -31.42 -10.49
C PRO A 313 4.66 -30.12 -11.18
N VAL A 314 3.92 -29.05 -10.90
CA VAL A 314 4.13 -27.73 -11.49
C VAL A 314 4.16 -26.68 -10.38
N THR A 315 4.98 -25.64 -10.54
CA THR A 315 4.97 -24.49 -9.63
C THR A 315 4.68 -23.23 -10.40
N TYR A 316 3.58 -22.55 -10.09
CA TYR A 316 3.28 -21.24 -10.65
C TYR A 316 3.99 -20.18 -9.82
N ILE A 317 4.69 -19.28 -10.51
CA ILE A 317 5.34 -18.13 -9.92
C ILE A 317 4.45 -16.93 -10.17
N LEU A 318 3.95 -16.35 -9.10
CA LEU A 318 3.05 -15.21 -9.13
C LEU A 318 3.76 -13.99 -8.59
N ARG A 319 3.50 -12.84 -9.21
CA ARG A 319 4.04 -11.54 -8.81
C ARG A 319 2.94 -10.50 -8.77
N GLU A 320 3.07 -9.57 -7.84
CA GLU A 320 2.19 -8.43 -7.80
C GLU A 320 2.55 -7.42 -8.90
N HIS A 321 1.54 -6.90 -9.58
CA HIS A 321 1.65 -5.83 -10.55
C HIS A 321 0.42 -4.92 -10.43
N LEU A 322 0.64 -3.67 -10.00
CA LEU A 322 -0.40 -2.64 -9.87
C LEU A 322 -1.61 -3.11 -9.02
N GLY A 323 -1.35 -3.68 -7.84
CA GLY A 323 -2.39 -4.18 -6.93
C GLY A 323 -3.12 -5.44 -7.41
N LYS A 324 -2.57 -6.15 -8.39
CA LYS A 324 -3.07 -7.45 -8.86
C LYS A 324 -1.97 -8.49 -8.79
N LEU A 325 -2.32 -9.69 -8.34
CA LEU A 325 -1.42 -10.83 -8.44
C LEU A 325 -1.59 -11.49 -9.80
N LEU A 326 -0.50 -11.67 -10.55
CA LEU A 326 -0.49 -12.23 -11.89
C LEU A 326 0.56 -13.33 -12.01
N VAL A 327 0.36 -14.26 -12.95
CA VAL A 327 1.32 -15.34 -13.22
C VAL A 327 2.50 -14.79 -14.02
N ASP A 328 3.70 -14.93 -13.47
CA ASP A 328 4.95 -14.51 -14.12
C ASP A 328 5.64 -15.64 -14.85
N ASP A 329 5.52 -16.87 -14.34
CA ASP A 329 6.10 -18.08 -14.93
C ASP A 329 5.43 -19.34 -14.39
N ILE A 330 5.68 -20.47 -15.05
CA ILE A 330 5.41 -21.82 -14.57
C ILE A 330 6.73 -22.57 -14.58
N LEU A 331 7.07 -23.20 -13.46
CA LEU A 331 8.21 -24.08 -13.34
C LEU A 331 7.73 -25.52 -13.49
N LEU A 332 8.30 -26.21 -14.49
CA LEU A 332 8.04 -27.61 -14.79
C LEU A 332 9.36 -28.26 -15.19
N ASP A 333 9.80 -29.25 -14.42
CA ASP A 333 11.05 -29.95 -14.68
C ASP A 333 10.83 -31.10 -15.68
N LEU A 334 11.23 -30.88 -16.93
CA LEU A 334 11.22 -31.89 -17.99
C LEU A 334 12.63 -32.04 -18.56
N LYS A 335 13.05 -33.30 -18.71
CA LYS A 335 14.37 -33.62 -19.24
C LYS A 335 14.55 -33.00 -20.64
N GLY A 336 15.63 -32.22 -20.80
CA GLY A 336 16.01 -31.62 -22.09
C GLY A 336 15.35 -30.28 -22.42
N ARG A 337 14.69 -29.62 -21.47
CA ARG A 337 14.13 -28.27 -21.61
C ARG A 337 14.48 -27.40 -20.39
N PRO A 338 14.51 -26.06 -20.52
CA PRO A 338 14.56 -25.18 -19.35
C PRO A 338 13.40 -25.46 -18.39
N THR A 339 13.64 -25.34 -17.09
CA THR A 339 12.59 -25.49 -16.07
C THR A 339 11.51 -24.42 -16.21
N SER A 340 11.86 -23.24 -16.72
CA SER A 340 10.92 -22.16 -17.03
C SER A 340 10.12 -22.49 -18.29
N VAL A 341 8.81 -22.61 -18.12
CA VAL A 341 7.87 -22.76 -19.23
C VAL A 341 7.80 -21.47 -20.03
N LYS A 342 7.89 -20.30 -19.39
CA LYS A 342 7.95 -19.01 -20.08
C LYS A 342 9.14 -18.94 -21.05
N GLU A 343 10.35 -19.31 -20.62
CA GLU A 343 11.53 -19.33 -21.49
C GLU A 343 11.38 -20.35 -22.63
N THR A 344 10.80 -21.52 -22.32
CA THR A 344 10.54 -22.55 -23.32
C THR A 344 9.54 -22.07 -24.38
N LEU A 345 8.43 -21.46 -23.95
CA LEU A 345 7.40 -20.95 -24.85
C LEU A 345 7.87 -19.75 -25.66
N GLU A 346 8.66 -18.86 -25.07
CA GLU A 346 9.26 -17.74 -25.79
C GLU A 346 10.05 -18.22 -27.01
N LEU A 347 10.87 -19.26 -26.86
CA LEU A 347 11.60 -19.84 -27.99
C LEU A 347 10.67 -20.56 -28.97
N MET A 348 9.76 -21.39 -28.46
CA MET A 348 8.94 -22.25 -29.31
C MET A 348 7.90 -21.49 -30.13
N VAL A 349 7.31 -20.43 -29.59
CA VAL A 349 6.40 -19.56 -30.33
C VAL A 349 7.12 -18.90 -31.51
N GLN A 350 8.36 -18.43 -31.32
CA GLN A 350 9.14 -17.83 -32.42
C GLN A 350 9.41 -18.85 -33.54
N VAL A 351 9.82 -20.08 -33.17
CA VAL A 351 10.08 -21.15 -34.15
C VAL A 351 8.82 -21.55 -34.91
N GLN A 352 7.67 -21.68 -34.21
CA GLN A 352 6.39 -22.00 -34.85
C GLN A 352 5.94 -20.89 -35.81
N ASN A 353 6.03 -19.62 -35.39
CA ASN A 353 5.71 -18.49 -36.25
C ASN A 353 6.62 -18.44 -37.49
N TYR A 354 7.93 -18.64 -37.31
CA TYR A 354 8.87 -18.70 -38.42
C TYR A 354 8.49 -19.79 -39.42
N ALA A 355 8.24 -21.01 -38.95
CA ALA A 355 7.83 -22.13 -39.80
C ALA A 355 6.51 -21.85 -40.54
N TYR A 356 5.54 -21.23 -39.86
CA TYR A 356 4.29 -20.81 -40.48
C TYR A 356 4.51 -19.78 -41.59
N TYR A 357 5.25 -18.69 -41.33
CA TYR A 357 5.49 -17.67 -42.36
C TYR A 357 6.37 -18.16 -43.50
N MET A 358 7.23 -19.15 -43.26
CA MET A 358 7.98 -19.83 -44.32
C MET A 358 7.03 -20.60 -45.24
N HIS A 359 6.08 -21.34 -44.67
CA HIS A 359 5.05 -22.04 -45.43
C HIS A 359 4.15 -21.08 -46.22
N GLU A 360 3.72 -19.98 -45.61
CA GLU A 360 2.87 -18.96 -46.25
C GLU A 360 3.64 -18.05 -47.23
N GLN A 361 4.93 -18.26 -47.41
CA GLN A 361 5.82 -17.44 -48.24
C GLN A 361 5.80 -15.94 -47.88
N ASN A 362 5.51 -15.62 -46.60
CA ASN A 362 5.44 -14.26 -46.10
C ASN A 362 6.82 -13.81 -45.58
N ILE A 363 7.71 -13.48 -46.52
CA ILE A 363 9.11 -13.11 -46.25
C ILE A 363 9.22 -11.95 -45.25
N ARG A 364 8.34 -10.95 -45.35
CA ARG A 364 8.36 -9.78 -44.46
C ARG A 364 8.17 -10.15 -43.00
N ASN A 365 7.27 -11.09 -42.71
CA ASN A 365 7.04 -11.56 -41.35
C ASN A 365 8.09 -12.61 -40.93
N LEU A 366 8.55 -13.45 -41.85
CA LEU A 366 9.64 -14.40 -41.60
C LEU A 366 10.90 -13.71 -41.07
N GLN A 367 11.30 -12.59 -41.69
CA GLN A 367 12.46 -11.80 -41.24
C GLN A 367 12.33 -11.28 -39.80
N ARG A 368 11.10 -11.02 -39.32
CA ARG A 368 10.85 -10.54 -37.95
C ARG A 368 11.05 -11.62 -36.89
N HIS A 369 11.05 -12.89 -37.28
CA HIS A 369 11.25 -14.05 -36.41
C HIS A 369 12.63 -14.71 -36.62
N SER A 370 13.53 -14.02 -37.32
CA SER A 370 14.89 -14.45 -37.63
C SER A 370 15.91 -13.53 -36.97
N SER A 371 17.13 -14.01 -36.76
CA SER A 371 18.22 -13.12 -36.35
C SER A 371 18.56 -12.12 -37.46
N ARG A 372 19.14 -10.98 -37.09
CA ARG A 372 19.60 -9.98 -38.05
C ARG A 372 20.62 -10.59 -39.03
N ASP A 373 21.58 -11.35 -38.51
CA ASP A 373 22.63 -12.00 -39.32
C ASP A 373 22.04 -12.98 -40.35
N PHE A 374 20.96 -13.70 -39.99
CA PHE A 374 20.28 -14.61 -40.92
C PHE A 374 19.52 -13.85 -42.01
N ASN A 375 18.98 -12.67 -41.70
CA ASN A 375 18.29 -11.83 -42.69
C ASN A 375 19.23 -11.12 -43.66
N GLU A 376 20.53 -11.06 -43.35
CA GLU A 376 21.57 -10.47 -44.19
C GLU A 376 22.19 -11.48 -45.17
N LEU A 377 21.86 -12.77 -45.06
CA LEU A 377 22.17 -13.85 -46.01
C LEU A 377 21.13 -13.89 -47.14
#